data_AF-A0A7C3H8C1-F1
#
_entry.id   AF-A0A7C3H8C1-F1
#
_cell.length_a   1.000
_cell.length_b   1.000
_cell.length_c   1.000
_cell.angle_alpha   90.00
_cell.angle_beta   90.00
_cell.angle_gamma   90.00
#
_symmetry.space_group_name_H-M   'P 1'
#
loop_
_entity.id
_entity.type
_entity.pdbx_description
1 polymer ?
#
loop_
_entity_poly.entity_id
_entity_poly.type
_entity_poly.pdbx_seq_one_letter_code
_entity_poly.pdbx_strand_id
1 'polypeptide(L)'
;MMGGDRHLQRRLAAVCGRNCAQCDDFQAGHCRGCGYQLGQTPQGECAVFVCCVVERGLEHCGLCVDFPCQLFLSLAPPLEVNRRYRALCRRAAIGTDAWLQTESGG
;
A
#
# COMPACT_ATOMS: atom_id res chain seq x y z
N MET A 1 -1.28 -21.64 16.90
CA MET A 1 -1.82 -21.94 15.55
C MET A 1 -2.13 -20.62 14.87
N MET A 2 -1.19 -20.04 14.10
CA MET A 2 -1.45 -18.80 13.35
C MET A 2 -1.15 -19.05 11.87
N GLY A 3 -1.83 -20.05 11.32
CA GLY A 3 -2.05 -20.15 9.88
C GLY A 3 -3.10 -19.13 9.48
N GLY A 4 -2.75 -17.85 9.52
CA GLY A 4 -3.56 -16.81 8.92
C GLY A 4 -3.37 -16.84 7.42
N ASP A 5 -4.43 -17.10 6.68
CA ASP A 5 -4.47 -17.15 5.22
C ASP A 5 -3.52 -16.15 4.55
N ARG A 6 -2.46 -16.66 3.91
CA ARG A 6 -1.51 -15.88 3.07
C ARG A 6 -2.23 -14.96 2.08
N HIS A 7 -3.44 -15.32 1.65
CA HIS A 7 -4.28 -14.54 0.75
C HIS A 7 -4.91 -13.29 1.38
N LEU A 8 -5.23 -13.31 2.68
CA LEU A 8 -5.81 -12.14 3.37
C LEU A 8 -4.75 -11.08 3.66
N GLN A 9 -3.50 -11.49 3.87
CA GLN A 9 -2.39 -10.58 4.18
C GLN A 9 -2.10 -9.62 3.02
N ARG A 10 -2.24 -10.05 1.76
CA ARG A 10 -2.03 -9.19 0.57
C ARG A 10 -2.92 -7.95 0.55
N ARG A 11 -4.11 -8.02 1.17
CA ARG A 11 -5.04 -6.87 1.27
C ARG A 11 -4.49 -5.73 2.12
N LEU A 12 -3.54 -6.04 3.00
CA LEU A 12 -2.88 -5.06 3.86
C LEU A 12 -1.82 -4.25 3.11
N ALA A 13 -1.38 -4.70 1.95
CA ALA A 13 -0.32 -4.07 1.18
C ALA A 13 -0.87 -2.99 0.24
N ALA A 14 -1.04 -1.77 0.74
CA ALA A 14 -1.54 -0.67 -0.09
C ALA A 14 -0.60 -0.36 -1.25
N VAL A 15 -1.19 0.06 -2.37
CA VAL A 15 -0.49 0.41 -3.64
C VAL A 15 0.55 1.50 -3.47
N CYS A 16 0.37 2.38 -2.48
CA CYS A 16 1.27 3.47 -2.15
C CYS A 16 2.37 3.07 -1.14
N GLY A 17 2.47 1.80 -0.75
CA GLY A 17 3.52 1.32 0.17
C GLY A 17 3.20 1.48 1.65
N ARG A 18 1.98 1.87 2.02
CA ARG A 18 1.52 1.85 3.40
C ARG A 18 1.00 0.45 3.75
N ASN A 19 1.28 -0.02 4.96
CA ASN A 19 0.66 -1.23 5.49
C ASN A 19 -0.65 -0.87 6.21
N CYS A 20 -1.79 -1.37 5.73
CA CYS A 20 -3.09 -1.14 6.39
C CYS A 20 -3.13 -1.74 7.81
N ALA A 21 -2.30 -2.74 8.13
CA ALA A 21 -2.20 -3.27 9.49
C ALA A 21 -1.72 -2.22 10.50
N GLN A 22 -0.98 -1.21 10.05
CA GLN A 22 -0.49 -0.10 10.89
C GLN A 22 -1.39 1.15 10.80
N CYS A 23 -2.56 1.05 10.16
CA CYS A 23 -3.47 2.17 9.99
C CYS A 23 -4.58 2.12 11.04
N ASP A 24 -4.70 3.18 11.83
CA ASP A 24 -5.69 3.26 12.92
C ASP A 24 -7.13 3.06 12.40
N ASP A 25 -7.50 3.66 11.27
CA ASP A 25 -8.82 3.48 10.66
C ASP A 25 -9.13 2.05 10.26
N PHE A 26 -8.12 1.29 9.84
CA PHE A 26 -8.30 -0.13 9.49
C PHE A 26 -8.45 -0.97 10.77
N GLN A 27 -7.65 -0.69 11.80
CA GLN A 27 -7.75 -1.35 13.10
C GLN A 27 -9.08 -1.05 13.80
N ALA A 28 -9.59 0.18 13.66
CA ALA A 28 -10.89 0.60 14.15
C ALA A 28 -12.08 0.07 13.32
N GLY A 29 -11.82 -0.58 12.18
CA GLY A 29 -12.85 -1.14 11.30
C GLY A 29 -13.58 -0.12 10.42
N HIS A 30 -13.10 1.12 10.32
CA HIS A 30 -13.64 2.16 9.43
C HIS A 30 -13.31 1.92 7.95
N CYS A 31 -12.30 1.10 7.67
CA CYS A 31 -11.83 0.78 6.33
C CYS A 31 -11.53 -0.73 6.23
N ARG A 32 -11.77 -1.32 5.05
CA ARG A 32 -11.44 -2.73 4.77
C ARG A 32 -10.10 -2.93 4.07
N GLY A 33 -9.31 -1.86 3.98
CA GLY A 33 -8.00 -1.82 3.33
C GLY A 33 -8.08 -1.28 1.91
N CYS A 34 -7.12 -0.44 1.53
CA CYS A 34 -7.13 0.27 0.25
C CYS A 34 -7.15 -0.69 -0.95
N GLY A 35 -6.49 -1.86 -0.83
CA GLY A 35 -6.51 -2.89 -1.88
C GLY A 35 -7.85 -3.59 -2.04
N TYR A 36 -8.64 -3.72 -0.96
CA TYR A 36 -9.95 -4.37 -1.00
C TYR A 36 -11.07 -3.41 -1.40
N GLN A 37 -10.95 -2.12 -1.03
CA GLN A 37 -11.91 -1.08 -1.40
C GLN A 37 -11.63 -0.44 -2.76
N LEU A 38 -10.72 -1.00 -3.56
CA LEU A 38 -10.37 -0.49 -4.88
C LEU A 38 -10.00 1.01 -4.86
N GLY A 39 -9.28 1.43 -3.82
CA GLY A 39 -8.91 2.83 -3.63
C GLY A 39 -9.98 3.73 -3.01
N GLN A 40 -11.18 3.22 -2.71
CA GLN A 40 -12.19 4.00 -1.98
C GLN A 40 -11.81 4.12 -0.50
N THR A 41 -11.52 5.34 -0.07
CA THR A 41 -11.30 5.69 1.34
C THR A 41 -12.49 6.47 1.87
N PRO A 42 -12.62 6.66 3.20
CA PRO A 42 -13.63 7.54 3.77
C PRO A 42 -13.56 8.99 3.25
N GLN A 43 -12.40 9.40 2.72
CA GLN A 43 -12.16 10.73 2.16
C GLN A 43 -12.43 10.82 0.65
N GLY A 44 -12.81 9.72 0.01
CA GLY A 44 -13.09 9.64 -1.43
C GLY A 44 -12.18 8.65 -2.16
N GLU A 45 -12.11 8.80 -3.48
CA GLU A 45 -11.32 7.92 -4.33
C GLU A 45 -9.82 8.28 -4.27
N CYS A 46 -8.97 7.29 -4.05
CA CYS A 46 -7.52 7.46 -4.03
C CYS A 46 -6.97 7.55 -5.45
N ALA A 47 -6.60 8.76 -5.88
CA ALA A 47 -6.00 9.01 -7.19
C ALA A 47 -4.77 8.15 -7.49
N VAL A 48 -3.96 7.84 -6.46
CA VAL A 48 -2.78 6.97 -6.62
C VAL A 48 -3.18 5.53 -6.92
N PHE A 49 -4.28 5.05 -6.35
CA PHE A 49 -4.82 3.72 -6.68
C PHE A 49 -5.32 3.67 -8.11
N VAL A 50 -6.10 4.67 -8.53
CA VAL A 50 -6.60 4.78 -9.90
C VAL A 50 -5.44 4.78 -10.88
N CYS A 51 -4.45 5.66 -10.69
CA CYS A 51 -3.30 5.73 -11.57
C CYS A 51 -2.48 4.42 -11.60
N CYS A 52 -2.20 3.84 -10.44
CA CYS A 52 -1.34 2.66 -10.37
C CYS A 52 -2.02 1.38 -10.87
N VAL A 53 -3.24 1.10 -10.40
CA VAL A 53 -3.92 -0.17 -10.65
C VAL A 53 -4.84 -0.09 -11.85
N VAL A 54 -5.64 0.97 -11.97
CA VAL A 54 -6.67 1.09 -13.02
C VAL A 54 -6.05 1.52 -14.34
N GLU A 55 -5.24 2.58 -14.34
CA GLU A 55 -4.63 3.10 -15.57
C GLU A 55 -3.40 2.30 -16.00
N ARG A 56 -2.50 1.97 -15.06
CA ARG A 56 -1.23 1.30 -15.36
C ARG A 56 -1.25 -0.21 -15.21
N GLY A 57 -2.25 -0.79 -14.53
CA GLY A 57 -2.30 -2.24 -14.28
C GLY A 57 -1.18 -2.76 -13.37
N LEU A 58 -0.58 -1.90 -12.54
CA LEU A 58 0.52 -2.24 -11.65
C LEU A 58 -0.01 -2.60 -10.26
N GLU A 59 0.64 -3.57 -9.62
CA GLU A 59 0.28 -3.97 -8.25
C GLU A 59 0.57 -2.87 -7.22
N HIS A 60 1.66 -2.11 -7.42
CA HIS A 60 2.04 -1.02 -6.53
C HIS A 60 2.94 0.00 -7.24
N CYS A 61 3.00 1.21 -6.69
CA CYS A 61 3.74 2.33 -7.29
C CYS A 61 5.24 2.04 -7.41
N GLY A 62 5.81 1.17 -6.58
CA GLY A 62 7.22 0.75 -6.70
C GLY A 62 7.58 -0.01 -7.99
N LEU A 63 6.60 -0.48 -8.77
CA LEU A 63 6.83 -1.09 -10.11
C LEU A 63 6.69 -0.07 -11.25
N CYS A 64 6.33 1.16 -10.93
CA CYS A 64 6.11 2.22 -11.89
C CYS A 64 7.46 2.76 -12.39
N VAL A 65 7.59 2.95 -13.71
CA VAL A 65 8.82 3.46 -14.33
C VAL A 65 9.11 4.91 -13.95
N ASP A 66 8.06 5.68 -13.65
CA ASP A 66 8.12 7.09 -13.28
C ASP A 66 8.21 7.29 -11.76
N PHE A 67 8.49 6.22 -11.01
CA PHE A 67 8.54 6.27 -9.55
C PHE A 67 9.85 6.89 -9.04
N PRO A 68 9.81 7.88 -8.12
CA PRO A 68 8.62 8.49 -7.51
C PRO A 68 8.03 9.62 -8.37
N CYS A 69 6.74 9.49 -8.74
CA CYS A 69 6.05 10.48 -9.57
C CYS A 69 5.44 11.62 -8.73
N GLN A 70 5.12 12.75 -9.35
CA GLN A 70 4.54 13.92 -8.67
C GLN A 70 3.27 13.57 -7.88
N LEU A 71 2.39 12.71 -8.44
CA LEU A 71 1.17 12.28 -7.76
C LEU A 71 1.47 11.55 -6.43
N PHE A 72 2.52 10.74 -6.41
CA PHE A 72 2.97 10.06 -5.20
C PHE A 72 3.59 11.03 -4.19
N LEU A 73 4.39 12.00 -4.67
CA LEU A 73 4.99 13.03 -3.83
C LEU A 73 3.94 13.95 -3.18
N SER A 74 2.82 14.20 -3.87
CA SER A 74 1.72 15.02 -3.36
C SER A 74 0.74 14.27 -2.44
N LEU A 75 0.91 12.95 -2.26
CA LEU A 75 0.00 12.12 -1.47
C LEU A 75 0.06 12.39 0.04
N ALA A 76 1.22 12.79 0.55
CA ALA A 76 1.47 12.96 1.98
C ALA A 76 2.64 13.93 2.22
N PRO A 77 2.90 14.36 3.47
CA PRO A 77 4.07 15.19 3.79
C PRO A 77 5.39 14.48 3.44
N PRO A 78 6.49 15.24 3.17
CA PRO A 78 7.76 14.68 2.68
C PRO A 78 8.35 13.54 3.53
N LEU A 79 8.20 13.60 4.85
CA LEU A 79 8.67 12.54 5.76
C LEU A 79 7.93 11.24 5.53
N GLU A 80 6.62 11.32 5.32
CA GLU A 80 5.79 10.15 5.14
C GLU A 80 5.94 9.57 3.73
N VAL A 81 6.03 10.43 2.71
CA VAL A 81 6.37 10.04 1.34
C VAL A 81 7.70 9.29 1.32
N ASN A 82 8.71 9.75 2.04
CA ASN A 82 10.00 9.05 2.14
C ASN A 82 9.89 7.66 2.79
N ARG A 83 9.07 7.51 3.84
CA ARG A 83 8.82 6.20 4.46
C ARG A 83 8.15 5.26 3.47
N ARG A 84 7.09 5.72 2.81
CA ARG A 84 6.36 4.96 1.77
C ARG A 84 7.26 4.62 0.58
N TYR A 85 8.13 5.54 0.18
CA TYR A 85 9.12 5.32 -0.88
C TYR A 85 10.04 4.14 -0.55
N ARG A 86 10.66 4.17 0.64
CA ARG A 86 11.52 3.08 1.10
C ARG A 86 10.78 1.76 1.20
N ALA A 87 9.53 1.78 1.67
CA ALA A 87 8.68 0.60 1.74
C ALA A 87 8.40 0.01 0.35
N LEU A 88 8.08 0.86 -0.64
CA LEU A 88 7.86 0.44 -2.03
C LEU A 88 9.13 -0.12 -2.67
N CYS A 89 10.29 0.52 -2.47
CA CYS A 89 11.56 -0.01 -3.00
C CYS A 89 11.89 -1.38 -2.40
N ARG A 90 11.68 -1.56 -1.10
CA ARG A 90 11.84 -2.87 -0.46
C ARG A 90 10.86 -3.88 -1.02
N ARG A 91 9.57 -3.52 -1.08
CA ARG A 91 8.51 -4.38 -1.63
C ARG A 91 8.79 -4.80 -3.07
N ALA A 92 9.33 -3.91 -3.90
CA ALA A 92 9.75 -4.22 -5.26
C ALA A 92 10.93 -5.21 -5.30
N ALA A 93 11.85 -5.15 -4.33
CA ALA A 93 13.03 -6.00 -4.27
C ALA A 93 12.76 -7.42 -3.72
N ILE A 94 11.94 -7.54 -2.68
CA ILE A 94 11.67 -8.83 -1.99
C ILE A 94 10.30 -9.43 -2.34
N GLY A 95 9.44 -8.67 -3.02
CA GLY A 95 8.06 -9.03 -3.31
C GLY A 95 7.10 -8.73 -2.15
N THR A 96 5.81 -8.65 -2.48
CA THR A 96 4.73 -8.27 -1.56
C THR A 96 4.56 -9.22 -0.37
N ASP A 97 4.68 -10.52 -0.60
CA ASP A 97 4.49 -11.52 0.47
C ASP A 97 5.62 -11.41 1.52
N ALA A 98 6.88 -11.30 1.09
CA ALA A 98 8.01 -11.16 1.98
C ALA A 98 7.99 -9.80 2.71
N TRP A 99 7.62 -8.72 2.00
CA TRP A 99 7.47 -7.41 2.62
C TRP A 99 6.40 -7.40 3.72
N LEU A 100 5.26 -8.04 3.51
CA LEU A 100 4.23 -8.17 4.54
C LEU A 100 4.69 -8.95 5.77
N GLN A 101 5.51 -9.99 5.59
CA GLN A 101 6.09 -10.73 6.71
C GLN A 101 7.02 -9.85 7.55
N THR A 102 7.81 -8.99 6.92
CA THR A 102 8.70 -8.06 7.65
C THR A 102 7.91 -7.04 8.46
N GLU A 103 6.76 -6.59 7.97
CA GLU A 103 5.94 -5.59 8.65
C GLU A 103 4.99 -6.20 9.71
N SER A 104 4.72 -7.51 9.65
CA SER A 104 3.83 -8.23 10.59
C SER A 104 4.56 -8.86 11.79
N GLY A 105 5.89 -8.81 11.81
CA GLY A 105 6.74 -9.48 12.81
C GLY A 105 7.39 -8.55 13.84
N GLY A 106 6.85 -7.34 14.05
CA GLY A 106 7.31 -6.38 15.06
C GLY A 106 6.52 -6.47 16.35
#